data_AF-A0A562WCS9-F1
#
_entry.id   AF-A0A562WCS9-F1
#
_cell.length_a   1.000
_cell.length_b   1.000
_cell.length_c   1.000
_cell.angle_alpha   90.00
_cell.angle_beta   90.00
_cell.angle_gamma   90.00
#
_symmetry.space_group_name_H-M   'P 1'
#
loop_
_entity.id
_entity.type
_entity.pdbx_description
1 polymer ?
#
loop_
_entity_poly.entity_id
_entity_poly.type
_entity_poly.pdbx_seq_one_letter_code
_entity_poly.pdbx_strand_id
1 'polypeptide(L)'
;MLTAVDPQAPRPADDVSDALDTARRSGFRRLHWTTLGISALCRALQGRTGEAGELLAELDDSWSAVPALLSGEWIAAAAYAAVLCGRDTAVRVRGMLDRAPHRTPWTDAARQTVTAALAATDGDHGRAGQLYGAAAELYGRIPAVTDRMLALALAAKELERAGDPAGAVTVLGEVRAFALRNRAPGLLRLGDPARPTYSSPTLAC
;
A
#
# COMPACT_ATOMS: atom_id res chain seq x y z
N MET A 1 7.93 -1.34 42.98
CA MET A 1 6.80 -2.29 42.94
C MET A 1 6.61 -2.66 41.47
N LEU A 2 7.17 -3.81 41.05
CA LEU A 2 7.10 -4.31 39.69
C LEU A 2 5.72 -4.94 39.48
N THR A 3 4.88 -4.35 38.64
CA THR A 3 3.62 -4.94 38.21
C THR A 3 3.93 -6.14 37.32
N ALA A 4 3.59 -7.33 37.81
CA ALA A 4 3.61 -8.55 37.02
C ALA A 4 2.60 -8.38 35.86
N VAL A 5 3.09 -8.54 34.63
CA VAL A 5 2.24 -8.68 33.45
C VAL A 5 1.50 -10.00 33.59
N ASP A 6 0.18 -9.94 33.70
CA ASP A 6 -0.69 -11.11 33.78
C ASP A 6 -0.52 -11.95 32.49
N PRO A 7 -0.01 -13.20 32.55
CA PRO A 7 0.16 -14.06 31.38
C PRO A 7 -1.17 -14.52 30.76
N GLN A 8 -2.31 -14.21 31.39
CA GLN A 8 -3.66 -14.55 30.94
C GLN A 8 -4.42 -13.36 30.30
N ALA A 9 -3.83 -12.16 30.22
CA ALA A 9 -4.48 -11.07 29.51
C ALA A 9 -4.74 -11.50 28.05
N PRO A 10 -5.99 -11.47 27.55
CA PRO A 10 -6.28 -11.87 26.18
C PRO A 10 -5.42 -11.02 25.25
N ARG A 11 -4.62 -11.69 24.41
CA ARG A 11 -3.87 -10.97 23.38
C ARG A 11 -4.86 -10.10 22.61
N PRO A 12 -4.49 -8.83 22.30
CA PRO A 12 -5.33 -8.01 21.44
C PRO A 12 -5.66 -8.83 20.19
N ALA A 13 -6.94 -8.95 19.86
CA ALA A 13 -7.37 -9.65 18.66
C ALA A 13 -6.63 -9.03 17.46
N ASP A 14 -6.00 -9.89 16.65
CA ASP A 14 -5.31 -9.45 15.44
C ASP A 14 -6.25 -9.70 14.27
N ASP A 15 -7.14 -8.74 14.03
CA ASP A 15 -8.18 -8.81 12.99
C ASP A 15 -7.61 -9.23 11.62
N VAL A 16 -6.35 -8.85 11.34
CA VAL A 16 -5.64 -9.24 10.11
C VAL A 16 -5.37 -10.75 10.08
N SER A 17 -4.90 -11.33 11.19
CA SER A 17 -4.67 -12.78 11.30
C SER A 17 -5.97 -13.57 11.24
N ASP A 18 -7.01 -13.12 11.94
CA ASP A 18 -8.33 -13.76 11.91
C ASP A 18 -8.96 -13.73 10.51
N ALA A 19 -8.81 -12.60 9.81
CA ALA A 19 -9.26 -12.46 8.42
C ALA A 19 -8.48 -13.40 7.48
N LEU A 20 -7.16 -13.50 7.63
CA LEU A 20 -6.31 -14.39 6.84
C LEU A 20 -6.69 -15.87 7.05
N ASP A 21 -6.87 -16.29 8.30
CA ASP A 21 -7.25 -17.67 8.64
C ASP A 21 -8.64 -18.03 8.11
N THR A 22 -9.56 -17.07 8.14
CA THR A 22 -10.89 -17.22 7.54
C THR A 22 -10.78 -17.34 6.03
N ALA A 23 -10.05 -16.44 5.37
CA ALA A 23 -9.94 -16.41 3.92
C ALA A 23 -9.25 -17.67 3.36
N ARG A 24 -8.18 -18.14 4.01
CA ARG A 24 -7.45 -19.37 3.65
C ARG A 24 -8.30 -20.63 3.75
N ARG A 25 -9.19 -20.72 4.75
CA ARG A 25 -10.10 -21.86 4.93
C ARG A 25 -11.37 -21.80 4.09
N SER A 26 -11.66 -20.65 3.49
CA SER A 26 -12.96 -20.38 2.85
C SER A 26 -13.18 -21.15 1.54
N GLY A 27 -12.11 -21.52 0.82
CA GLY A 27 -12.18 -22.06 -0.55
C GLY A 27 -12.51 -21.01 -1.63
N PHE A 28 -12.80 -19.77 -1.26
CA PHE A 28 -13.14 -18.70 -2.19
C PHE A 28 -11.89 -17.91 -2.63
N ARG A 29 -11.40 -18.16 -3.85
CA ARG A 29 -10.19 -17.52 -4.38
C ARG A 29 -10.21 -15.99 -4.33
N ARG A 30 -11.32 -15.36 -4.75
CA ARG A 30 -11.42 -13.90 -4.73
C ARG A 30 -11.33 -13.33 -3.32
N LEU A 31 -11.96 -13.97 -2.34
CA LEU A 31 -11.84 -13.58 -0.93
C LEU A 31 -10.39 -13.73 -0.47
N HIS A 32 -9.75 -14.86 -0.77
CA HIS A 32 -8.35 -15.12 -0.43
C HIS A 32 -7.41 -14.03 -0.98
N TRP A 33 -7.49 -13.74 -2.28
CA TRP A 33 -6.64 -12.71 -2.90
C TRP A 33 -6.89 -11.30 -2.34
N THR A 34 -8.16 -10.95 -2.12
CA THR A 34 -8.51 -9.66 -1.52
C THR A 34 -7.96 -9.51 -0.11
N THR A 35 -8.12 -10.54 0.73
CA THR A 35 -7.58 -10.52 2.08
C THR A 35 -6.06 -10.45 2.05
N LEU A 36 -5.37 -11.20 1.19
CA LEU A 36 -3.91 -11.12 1.09
C LEU A 36 -3.43 -9.71 0.71
N GLY A 37 -4.02 -9.09 -0.30
CA GLY A 37 -3.63 -7.73 -0.75
C GLY A 37 -3.86 -6.67 0.33
N ILE A 38 -5.01 -6.68 0.99
CA ILE A 38 -5.35 -5.73 2.06
C ILE A 38 -4.47 -5.98 3.30
N SER A 39 -4.31 -7.24 3.72
CA SER A 39 -3.48 -7.60 4.85
C SER A 39 -2.01 -7.22 4.62
N ALA A 40 -1.49 -7.41 3.41
CA ALA A 40 -0.15 -6.96 3.04
C ALA A 40 0.00 -5.44 3.22
N LEU A 41 -0.97 -4.65 2.76
CA LEU A 41 -0.94 -3.20 2.96
C LEU A 41 -1.03 -2.82 4.45
N CYS A 42 -1.91 -3.46 5.22
CA CYS A 42 -2.00 -3.24 6.66
C CYS A 42 -0.67 -3.52 7.37
N ARG A 43 -0.02 -4.66 7.07
CA ARG A 43 1.28 -5.02 7.63
C ARG A 43 2.38 -4.06 7.21
N ALA A 44 2.40 -3.64 5.95
CA ALA A 44 3.36 -2.65 5.46
C ALA A 44 3.21 -1.30 6.19
N LEU A 45 1.97 -0.81 6.36
CA LEU A 45 1.67 0.43 7.10
C LEU A 45 2.00 0.35 8.60
N GLN A 46 2.01 -0.86 9.17
CA GLN A 46 2.47 -1.15 10.53
C GLN A 46 4.00 -1.27 10.64
N GLY A 47 4.75 -1.16 9.53
CA GLY A 47 6.19 -1.38 9.49
C GLY A 47 6.60 -2.85 9.51
N ARG A 48 5.64 -3.79 9.42
CA ARG A 48 5.86 -5.25 9.36
C ARG A 48 6.10 -5.67 7.90
N THR A 49 7.12 -5.08 7.28
CA THR A 49 7.39 -5.22 5.83
C THR A 49 7.79 -6.64 5.42
N GLY A 50 8.43 -7.41 6.32
CA GLY A 50 8.72 -8.83 6.09
C GLY A 50 7.46 -9.66 5.90
N GLU A 51 6.50 -9.56 6.83
CA GLU A 51 5.21 -10.25 6.73
C GLU A 51 4.38 -9.77 5.54
N ALA A 52 4.40 -8.47 5.25
CA ALA A 52 3.74 -7.95 4.06
C ALA A 52 4.35 -8.56 2.77
N GLY A 53 5.68 -8.71 2.71
CA GLY A 53 6.36 -9.39 1.61
C GLY A 53 5.96 -10.86 1.47
N GLU A 54 5.85 -11.59 2.58
CA GLU A 54 5.36 -12.99 2.59
C GLU A 54 3.93 -13.09 2.07
N LEU A 55 3.03 -12.18 2.49
CA LEU A 55 1.66 -12.13 2.01
C LEU A 55 1.56 -11.81 0.50
N LEU A 56 2.43 -10.92 0.00
CA LEU A 56 2.53 -10.64 -1.44
C LEU A 56 3.08 -11.84 -2.24
N ALA A 57 3.97 -12.63 -1.65
CA ALA A 57 4.44 -13.87 -2.26
C ALA A 57 3.32 -14.93 -2.32
N GLU A 58 2.58 -15.14 -1.23
CA GLU A 58 1.41 -16.03 -1.21
C GLU A 58 0.35 -15.60 -2.23
N LEU A 59 0.14 -14.28 -2.40
CA LEU A 59 -0.78 -13.73 -3.38
C LEU A 59 -0.34 -14.04 -4.82
N ASP A 60 0.94 -13.84 -5.14
CA ASP A 60 1.51 -14.16 -6.44
C ASP A 60 1.34 -15.65 -6.78
N ASP A 61 1.67 -16.54 -5.83
CA ASP A 61 1.54 -17.99 -6.00
C ASP A 61 0.08 -18.41 -6.20
N SER A 62 -0.82 -17.93 -5.35
CA SER A 62 -2.25 -18.27 -5.38
C SER A 62 -2.97 -17.76 -6.64
N TRP A 63 -2.66 -16.53 -7.07
CA TRP A 63 -3.22 -15.97 -8.30
C TRP A 63 -2.62 -16.61 -9.55
N SER A 64 -1.30 -16.84 -9.58
CA SER A 64 -0.63 -17.48 -10.73
C SER A 64 -1.15 -18.91 -10.99
N ALA A 65 -1.63 -19.62 -9.97
CA ALA A 65 -2.20 -20.95 -10.11
C ALA A 65 -3.53 -20.96 -10.89
N VAL A 66 -4.33 -19.88 -10.80
CA VAL A 66 -5.57 -19.71 -11.58
C VAL A 66 -5.68 -18.25 -12.00
N PRO A 67 -5.00 -17.87 -13.10
CA PRO A 67 -5.01 -16.49 -13.58
C PRO A 67 -6.44 -16.06 -13.90
N ALA A 68 -6.96 -15.15 -13.09
CA ALA A 68 -8.29 -14.56 -13.25
C ALA A 68 -8.20 -13.04 -13.30
N LEU A 69 -9.32 -12.40 -13.62
CA LEU A 69 -9.46 -10.95 -13.59
C LEU A 69 -8.97 -10.37 -12.25
N LEU A 70 -8.00 -9.46 -12.34
CA LEU A 70 -7.55 -8.67 -11.21
C LEU A 70 -8.71 -7.79 -10.74
N SER A 71 -9.07 -7.85 -9.45
CA SER A 71 -10.05 -6.92 -8.87
C SER A 71 -9.33 -5.63 -8.48
N GLY A 72 -10.04 -4.50 -8.63
CA GLY A 72 -9.52 -3.19 -8.27
C GLY A 72 -9.13 -3.06 -6.79
N GLU A 73 -9.86 -3.75 -5.91
CA GLU A 73 -9.70 -3.66 -4.44
C GLU A 73 -8.34 -4.18 -4.00
N TRP A 74 -7.96 -5.36 -4.50
CA TRP A 74 -6.74 -6.03 -4.01
C TRP A 74 -5.50 -5.60 -4.78
N ILE A 75 -5.63 -5.23 -6.06
CA ILE A 75 -4.48 -4.87 -6.88
C ILE A 75 -3.88 -3.52 -6.45
N ALA A 76 -4.72 -2.55 -6.06
CA ALA A 76 -4.26 -1.29 -5.52
C ALA A 76 -3.56 -1.49 -4.16
N ALA A 77 -4.19 -2.27 -3.27
CA ALA A 77 -3.61 -2.60 -1.96
C ALA A 77 -2.25 -3.30 -2.09
N ALA A 78 -2.15 -4.31 -2.96
CA ALA A 78 -0.90 -5.03 -3.23
C ALA A 78 0.19 -4.11 -3.81
N ALA A 79 -0.16 -3.20 -4.72
CA ALA A 79 0.78 -2.23 -5.27
C ALA A 79 1.34 -1.30 -4.20
N TYR A 80 0.50 -0.72 -3.34
CA TYR A 80 0.97 0.14 -2.25
C TYR A 80 1.76 -0.62 -1.20
N ALA A 81 1.35 -1.84 -0.84
CA ALA A 81 2.13 -2.70 0.04
C ALA A 81 3.53 -2.94 -0.54
N ALA A 82 3.62 -3.22 -1.84
CA ALA A 82 4.88 -3.46 -2.52
C ALA A 82 5.79 -2.22 -2.56
N VAL A 83 5.24 -1.02 -2.75
CA VAL A 83 5.99 0.24 -2.64
C VAL A 83 6.63 0.36 -1.25
N LEU A 84 5.88 0.08 -0.20
CA LEU A 84 6.33 0.23 1.18
C LEU A 84 7.32 -0.86 1.62
N CYS A 85 7.28 -2.04 1.00
CA CYS A 85 8.16 -3.15 1.32
C CYS A 85 9.49 -3.14 0.53
N GLY A 86 9.57 -2.32 -0.53
CA GLY A 86 10.81 -2.08 -1.27
C GLY A 86 10.86 -2.74 -2.65
N ARG A 87 12.08 -2.76 -3.22
CA ARG A 87 12.32 -3.10 -4.63
C ARG A 87 11.80 -4.47 -5.02
N ASP A 88 12.15 -5.51 -4.27
CA ASP A 88 11.86 -6.89 -4.66
C ASP A 88 10.35 -7.16 -4.71
N THR A 89 9.61 -6.64 -3.73
CA THR A 89 8.14 -6.69 -3.73
C THR A 89 7.54 -5.88 -4.87
N ALA A 90 8.09 -4.71 -5.18
CA ALA A 90 7.63 -3.90 -6.33
C ALA A 90 7.86 -4.62 -7.67
N VAL A 91 9.01 -5.29 -7.84
CA VAL A 91 9.29 -6.14 -9.01
C VAL A 91 8.29 -7.28 -9.11
N ARG A 92 8.02 -7.99 -8.01
CA ARG A 92 7.06 -9.10 -7.97
C ARG A 92 5.67 -8.66 -8.41
N VAL A 93 5.13 -7.61 -7.79
CA VAL A 93 3.78 -7.11 -8.12
C VAL A 93 3.73 -6.56 -9.55
N ARG A 94 4.81 -5.94 -10.05
CA ARG A 94 4.91 -5.58 -11.48
C ARG A 94 4.81 -6.81 -12.39
N GLY A 95 5.51 -7.89 -12.06
CA GLY A 95 5.45 -9.15 -12.81
C GLY A 95 4.05 -9.80 -12.80
N MET A 96 3.29 -9.68 -11.72
CA MET A 96 1.87 -10.08 -11.70
C MET A 96 1.02 -9.21 -12.64
N LEU A 97 1.19 -7.88 -12.57
CA LEU A 97 0.48 -6.91 -13.41
C LEU A 97 0.80 -7.06 -14.90
N ASP A 98 2.01 -7.46 -15.26
CA ASP A 98 2.41 -7.68 -16.65
C ASP A 98 1.80 -8.97 -17.22
N ARG A 99 1.51 -9.96 -16.38
CA ARG A 99 0.80 -11.20 -16.75
C ARG A 99 -0.72 -11.06 -16.74
N ALA A 100 -1.26 -9.91 -16.32
CA ALA A 100 -2.70 -9.70 -16.25
C ALA A 100 -3.34 -9.81 -17.65
N PRO A 101 -4.36 -10.67 -17.84
CA PRO A 101 -4.96 -10.89 -19.17
C PRO A 101 -5.74 -9.67 -19.67
N HIS A 102 -6.18 -8.80 -18.76
CA HIS A 102 -6.97 -7.62 -19.08
C HIS A 102 -6.37 -6.38 -18.42
N ARG A 103 -6.28 -5.31 -19.20
CA ARG A 103 -5.94 -3.98 -18.70
C ARG A 103 -7.21 -3.25 -18.32
N THR A 104 -7.27 -2.79 -17.08
CA THR A 104 -8.31 -1.91 -16.55
C THR A 104 -7.64 -0.64 -16.00
N PRO A 105 -8.39 0.44 -15.76
CA PRO A 105 -7.82 1.63 -15.12
C PRO A 105 -7.16 1.32 -13.77
N TRP A 106 -7.68 0.35 -13.00
CA TRP A 106 -7.06 -0.10 -11.75
C TRP A 106 -5.70 -0.76 -11.97
N THR A 107 -5.59 -1.68 -12.95
CA THR A 107 -4.31 -2.35 -13.23
C THR A 107 -3.29 -1.39 -13.81
N ASP A 108 -3.72 -0.43 -14.63
CA ASP A 108 -2.85 0.59 -15.19
C ASP A 108 -2.34 1.54 -14.09
N ALA A 109 -3.21 1.97 -13.17
CA ALA A 109 -2.81 2.80 -12.03
C ALA A 109 -1.84 2.06 -11.11
N ALA A 110 -2.15 0.81 -10.75
CA ALA A 110 -1.28 -0.04 -9.95
C ALA A 110 0.10 -0.25 -10.61
N ARG A 111 0.13 -0.41 -11.94
CA ARG A 111 1.38 -0.54 -12.71
C ARG A 111 2.20 0.75 -12.66
N GLN A 112 1.57 1.92 -12.79
CA GLN A 112 2.26 3.20 -12.61
C GLN A 112 2.84 3.32 -11.19
N THR A 113 2.07 2.95 -10.16
CA THR A 113 2.48 2.96 -8.75
C THR A 113 3.74 2.12 -8.50
N VAL A 114 3.79 0.86 -8.94
CA VAL A 114 4.99 0.02 -8.74
C VAL A 114 6.15 0.43 -9.64
N THR A 115 5.88 0.97 -10.83
CA THR A 115 6.94 1.50 -11.71
C THR A 115 7.57 2.76 -11.11
N ALA A 116 6.77 3.61 -10.47
CA ALA A 116 7.25 4.78 -9.73
C ALA A 116 8.19 4.38 -8.60
N ALA A 117 7.84 3.35 -7.81
CA ALA A 117 8.68 2.86 -6.73
C ALA A 117 10.04 2.34 -7.22
N LEU A 118 10.07 1.68 -8.38
CA LEU A 118 11.31 1.22 -8.99
C LEU A 118 12.17 2.40 -9.46
N ALA A 119 11.57 3.40 -10.11
CA ALA A 119 12.27 4.63 -10.50
C ALA A 119 12.85 5.37 -9.27
N ALA A 120 12.07 5.49 -8.19
CA ALA A 120 12.53 6.10 -6.94
C ALA A 120 13.70 5.32 -6.32
N THR A 121 13.65 3.98 -6.35
CA THR A 121 14.74 3.12 -5.88
C THR A 121 16.01 3.31 -6.71
N ASP A 122 15.87 3.54 -8.01
CA ASP A 122 16.98 3.80 -8.93
C ASP A 122 17.49 5.26 -8.85
N GLY A 123 16.91 6.09 -7.98
CA GLY A 123 17.31 7.48 -7.76
C GLY A 123 16.66 8.49 -8.72
N ASP A 124 15.79 8.05 -9.63
CA ASP A 124 15.05 8.93 -10.54
C ASP A 124 13.74 9.42 -9.88
N HIS A 125 13.91 10.29 -8.89
CA HIS A 125 12.82 10.87 -8.10
C HIS A 125 11.88 11.73 -8.95
N GLY A 126 12.42 12.42 -9.97
CA GLY A 126 11.61 13.23 -10.89
C GLY A 126 10.64 12.36 -11.69
N ARG A 127 11.14 11.24 -12.25
CA ARG A 127 10.29 10.27 -12.93
C ARG A 127 9.31 9.58 -11.99
N ALA A 128 9.75 9.21 -10.79
CA ALA A 128 8.88 8.60 -9.79
C ALA A 128 7.70 9.51 -9.42
N GLY A 129 7.94 10.81 -9.19
CA GLY A 129 6.90 11.80 -8.93
C GLY A 129 5.87 11.89 -10.07
N GLN A 130 6.32 11.93 -11.32
CA GLN A 130 5.43 11.93 -12.49
C GLN A 130 4.59 10.66 -12.59
N LEU A 131 5.19 9.49 -12.34
CA LEU A 131 4.50 8.20 -12.41
C LEU A 131 3.44 8.06 -11.30
N TYR A 132 3.74 8.49 -10.08
CA TYR A 132 2.74 8.55 -9.01
C TYR A 132 1.63 9.57 -9.32
N GLY A 133 1.97 10.72 -9.90
CA GLY A 133 0.96 11.69 -10.39
C GLY A 133 0.02 11.08 -11.42
N ALA A 134 0.56 10.36 -12.40
CA ALA A 134 -0.24 9.65 -13.41
C ALA A 134 -1.13 8.54 -12.79
N ALA A 135 -0.62 7.82 -11.77
CA ALA A 135 -1.43 6.87 -11.01
C ALA A 135 -2.60 7.57 -10.30
N ALA A 136 -2.36 8.72 -9.67
CA ALA A 136 -3.39 9.51 -9.00
C ALA A 136 -4.47 10.02 -9.97
N GLU A 137 -4.08 10.47 -11.16
CA GLU A 137 -5.03 10.84 -12.22
C GLU A 137 -5.90 9.66 -12.63
N LEU A 138 -5.31 8.48 -12.83
CA LEU A 138 -6.05 7.27 -13.15
C LEU A 138 -7.05 6.91 -12.07
N TYR A 139 -6.65 6.86 -10.80
CA TYR A 139 -7.54 6.59 -9.67
C TYR A 139 -8.66 7.64 -9.53
N GLY A 140 -8.37 8.91 -9.86
CA GLY A 140 -9.37 9.98 -9.90
C GLY A 140 -10.48 9.78 -10.94
N ARG A 141 -10.19 9.05 -12.03
CA ARG A 141 -11.20 8.71 -13.06
C ARG A 141 -12.11 7.55 -12.67
N ILE A 142 -11.72 6.73 -11.69
CA ILE A 142 -12.44 5.53 -11.22
C ILE A 142 -12.95 5.66 -9.77
N PRO A 143 -13.51 6.83 -9.44
CA PRO A 143 -13.72 7.36 -8.07
C PRO A 143 -12.95 6.75 -6.89
N ALA A 144 -11.71 6.31 -7.08
CA ALA A 144 -10.92 5.60 -6.07
C ALA A 144 -10.16 6.62 -5.21
N VAL A 145 -10.90 7.38 -4.41
CA VAL A 145 -10.37 8.57 -3.71
C VAL A 145 -9.23 8.21 -2.77
N THR A 146 -9.34 7.12 -2.00
CA THR A 146 -8.27 6.69 -1.09
C THR A 146 -6.99 6.37 -1.87
N ASP A 147 -7.08 5.60 -2.95
CA ASP A 147 -5.93 5.25 -3.78
C ASP A 147 -5.33 6.49 -4.45
N ARG A 148 -6.16 7.42 -4.95
CA ARG A 148 -5.68 8.71 -5.46
C ARG A 148 -4.84 9.45 -4.41
N MET A 149 -5.32 9.52 -3.16
CA MET A 149 -4.63 10.23 -2.09
C MET A 149 -3.31 9.57 -1.69
N LEU A 150 -3.26 8.23 -1.68
CA LEU A 150 -2.01 7.48 -1.44
C LEU A 150 -0.98 7.77 -2.55
N ALA A 151 -1.40 7.75 -3.83
CA ALA A 151 -0.53 8.10 -4.94
C ALA A 151 -0.03 9.55 -4.88
N LEU A 152 -0.89 10.53 -4.57
CA LEU A 152 -0.47 11.93 -4.43
C LEU A 152 0.49 12.13 -3.25
N ALA A 153 0.28 11.44 -2.12
CA ALA A 153 1.20 11.52 -0.98
C ALA A 153 2.61 11.05 -1.36
N LEU A 154 2.70 9.94 -2.11
CA LEU A 154 3.98 9.43 -2.64
C LEU A 154 4.56 10.37 -3.70
N ALA A 155 3.74 10.90 -4.62
CA ALA A 155 4.18 11.86 -5.64
C ALA A 155 4.82 13.11 -5.03
N ALA A 156 4.14 13.71 -4.05
CA ALA A 156 4.68 14.86 -3.32
C ALA A 156 6.06 14.57 -2.72
N LYS A 157 6.24 13.38 -2.14
CA LYS A 157 7.50 13.04 -1.52
C LYS A 157 8.63 12.90 -2.53
N GLU A 158 8.35 12.30 -3.68
CA GLU A 158 9.33 12.18 -4.76
C GLU A 158 9.64 13.54 -5.41
N LEU A 159 8.66 14.44 -5.53
CA LEU A 159 8.89 15.83 -5.98
C LEU A 159 9.82 16.60 -5.03
N GLU A 160 9.65 16.46 -3.72
CA GLU A 160 10.59 17.05 -2.74
C GLU A 160 12.02 16.51 -2.95
N ARG A 161 12.16 15.19 -3.12
CA ARG A 161 13.46 14.52 -3.35
C ARG A 161 14.09 14.92 -4.69
N ALA A 162 13.27 15.22 -5.69
CA ALA A 162 13.69 15.71 -7.00
C ALA A 162 14.10 17.19 -7.02
N GLY A 163 13.95 17.90 -5.89
CA GLY A 163 14.26 19.33 -5.81
C GLY A 163 13.16 20.24 -6.34
N ASP A 164 11.91 19.77 -6.41
CA ASP A 164 10.72 20.56 -6.76
C ASP A 164 9.78 20.75 -5.55
N PRO A 165 10.16 21.61 -4.57
CA PRO A 165 9.32 21.87 -3.40
C PRO A 165 8.00 22.59 -3.75
N ALA A 166 7.96 23.37 -4.83
CA ALA A 166 6.76 24.09 -5.24
C ALA A 166 5.68 23.14 -5.78
N GLY A 167 6.09 22.19 -6.63
CA GLY A 167 5.23 21.10 -7.08
C GLY A 167 4.76 20.23 -5.91
N ALA A 168 5.68 19.88 -4.99
CA ALA A 168 5.34 19.10 -3.81
C ALA A 168 4.29 19.78 -2.91
N VAL A 169 4.44 21.06 -2.60
CA VAL A 169 3.48 21.83 -1.78
C VAL A 169 2.08 21.84 -2.41
N THR A 170 2.01 22.01 -3.73
CA THR A 170 0.74 22.01 -4.47
C THR A 170 0.02 20.67 -4.32
N VAL A 171 0.73 19.56 -4.53
CA VAL A 171 0.18 18.21 -4.36
C VAL A 171 -0.21 17.91 -2.90
N LEU A 172 0.63 18.31 -1.94
CA LEU A 172 0.39 18.10 -0.52
C LEU A 172 -0.84 18.86 0.01
N GLY A 173 -1.25 19.96 -0.62
CA GLY A 173 -2.45 20.70 -0.23
C GLY A 173 -3.71 19.82 -0.25
N GLU A 174 -3.90 19.07 -1.33
CA GLU A 174 -5.04 18.14 -1.49
C GLU A 174 -4.98 17.00 -0.47
N VAL A 175 -3.80 16.38 -0.33
CA VAL A 175 -3.55 15.28 0.61
C VAL A 175 -3.81 15.73 2.06
N ARG A 176 -3.37 16.93 2.44
CA ARG A 176 -3.57 17.49 3.79
C ARG A 176 -5.05 17.72 4.09
N ALA A 177 -5.80 18.29 3.14
CA ALA A 177 -7.23 18.49 3.30
C ALA A 177 -7.97 17.16 3.49
N PHE A 178 -7.61 16.14 2.70
CA PHE A 178 -8.16 14.79 2.85
C PHE A 178 -7.78 14.15 4.19
N ALA A 179 -6.50 14.21 4.58
CA ALA A 179 -6.01 13.63 5.82
C ALA A 179 -6.70 14.23 7.04
N LEU A 180 -6.91 15.56 7.06
CA LEU A 180 -7.62 16.23 8.14
C LEU A 180 -9.08 15.77 8.23
N ARG A 181 -9.81 15.76 7.10
CA ARG A 181 -11.21 15.35 7.04
C ARG A 181 -11.44 13.91 7.52
N ASN A 182 -10.50 13.02 7.20
CA ASN A 182 -10.62 11.59 7.50
C ASN A 182 -9.84 11.15 8.76
N ARG A 183 -9.28 12.10 9.52
CA ARG A 183 -8.43 11.82 10.71
C ARG A 183 -7.29 10.83 10.40
N ALA A 184 -6.65 11.00 9.25
CA ALA A 184 -5.59 10.12 8.74
C ALA A 184 -4.22 10.82 8.67
N PRO A 185 -3.65 11.32 9.78
CA PRO A 185 -2.37 12.05 9.77
C PRO A 185 -1.17 11.18 9.36
N GLY A 186 -1.31 9.84 9.41
CA GLY A 186 -0.31 8.91 8.87
C GLY A 186 -0.07 9.08 7.36
N LEU A 187 -1.06 9.55 6.62
CA LEU A 187 -0.96 9.76 5.17
C LEU A 187 0.12 10.78 4.79
N LEU A 188 0.31 11.82 5.61
CA LEU A 188 1.34 12.84 5.39
C LEU A 188 2.77 12.35 5.68
N ARG A 189 2.91 11.15 6.24
CA ARG A 189 4.18 10.49 6.57
C ARG A 189 4.49 9.33 5.62
N LEU A 190 3.62 9.06 4.64
CA LEU A 190 3.78 7.93 3.73
C LEU A 190 5.07 8.08 2.91
N GLY A 191 5.85 7.01 2.81
CA GLY A 191 7.13 7.02 2.09
C GLY A 191 8.30 7.67 2.85
N ASP A 192 8.12 7.98 4.15
CA ASP A 192 9.21 8.33 5.06
C ASP A 192 9.70 7.09 5.84
N PRO A 193 10.87 6.51 5.49
CA PRO A 193 11.41 5.35 6.17
C PRO A 193 11.83 5.63 7.62
N ALA A 194 12.03 6.90 8.00
CA ALA A 194 12.49 7.28 9.34
C ALA A 194 11.36 7.42 10.38
N ARG A 195 10.09 7.32 9.96
CA ARG A 195 8.94 7.53 10.84
C ARG A 195 7.82 6.54 10.52
N PRO A 196 7.59 5.49 11.34
CA PRO A 196 6.47 4.59 11.12
C PRO A 196 5.14 5.36 11.07
N THR A 197 4.32 5.01 10.09
CA THR A 197 3.01 5.63 9.82
C THR A 197 1.98 5.34 10.90
N TYR A 198 2.20 4.27 11.69
CA TYR A 198 1.34 3.88 12.79
C TYR A 198 1.95 4.31 14.13
N SER A 199 1.24 5.18 14.85
CA SER A 199 1.31 5.25 16.32
C SER A 199 -0.04 4.74 16.81
N SER A 200 -0.05 3.65 17.56
CA SER A 200 -1.26 3.15 18.20
C SER A 200 -1.86 4.27 19.05
N PRO A 201 -3.16 4.61 18.93
CA PRO A 201 -3.80 5.61 19.78
C PRO A 201 -3.92 5.15 21.25
N THR A 202 -3.48 3.94 21.59
CA THR A 202 -3.70 3.31 22.91
C THR A 202 -2.60 3.53 23.96
N LEU A 203 -1.63 4.43 23.74
CA LEU A 203 -0.61 4.78 24.75
C LEU A 203 -0.47 6.28 24.99
N ALA A 204 -1.59 7.01 24.90
CA ALA A 204 -1.68 8.39 25.37
C ALA A 204 -2.82 8.53 26.38
N CYS A 205 -2.65 7.88 27.54
CA CYS A 205 -3.25 8.22 28.83
C CYS A 205 -2.27 7.81 29.92
#